data_AF-F2BDN7-F1
#
_entry.id   AF-F2BDN7-F1
#
_cell.length_a   1.000
_cell.length_b   1.000
_cell.length_c   1.000
_cell.angle_alpha   90.00
_cell.angle_beta   90.00
_cell.angle_gamma   90.00
#
_symmetry.space_group_name_H-M   'P 1'
#
loop_
_entity.id
_entity.type
_entity.pdbx_description
1 polymer ?
#
loop_
_entity_poly.entity_id
_entity_poly.type
_entity_poly.pdbx_seq_one_letter_code
_entity_poly.pdbx_strand_id
1 'polypeptide(L)'
;MQITTLQPANLETVIEHLIFRIRAASRARNAARSFGWLFVHGFEEGAAFEFGAGAAVSDPQLPLEYETGGEIWDYADAYENKADDEVPGARELEGVYEWSEADWRLQEGEERGEITLQSGTWQIISNGTEWQTVGFTAENEADNVFSQHVYRRILAEAARRYPDEIQGFVLEMHDSALPRLWIDAAAPD
;
A
#
# COMPACT_ATOMS: atom_id res chain seq x y z
N MET A 1 -6.63 26.09 -6.28
CA MET A 1 -6.84 24.79 -5.61
C MET A 1 -6.98 23.72 -6.67
N GLN A 2 -5.93 22.91 -6.85
CA GLN A 2 -5.95 21.73 -7.71
C GLN A 2 -6.21 20.50 -6.84
N ILE A 3 -7.07 19.58 -7.28
CA ILE A 3 -7.43 18.39 -6.52
C ILE A 3 -7.10 17.15 -7.34
N THR A 4 -6.22 16.32 -6.81
CA THR A 4 -5.95 14.96 -7.27
C THR A 4 -6.80 14.00 -6.44
N THR A 5 -7.75 13.31 -7.08
CA THR A 5 -8.58 12.29 -6.41
C THR A 5 -8.12 10.91 -6.82
N LEU A 6 -7.76 10.07 -5.86
CA LEU A 6 -7.49 8.66 -6.10
C LEU A 6 -8.77 7.96 -6.55
N GLN A 7 -8.77 7.49 -7.79
CA GLN A 7 -9.95 6.92 -8.42
C GLN A 7 -10.20 5.50 -7.91
N PRO A 8 -11.47 5.07 -7.74
CA PRO A 8 -11.78 3.68 -7.38
C PRO A 8 -11.16 2.65 -8.33
N ALA A 9 -11.04 2.98 -9.63
CA ALA A 9 -10.38 2.12 -10.61
C ALA A 9 -8.89 1.90 -10.32
N ASN A 10 -8.18 2.93 -9.80
CA ASN A 10 -6.79 2.81 -9.40
C ASN A 10 -6.63 1.93 -8.14
N LEU A 11 -7.57 2.02 -7.20
CA LEU A 11 -7.58 1.09 -6.05
C LEU A 11 -7.82 -0.36 -6.51
N GLU A 12 -8.66 -0.55 -7.53
CA GLU A 12 -8.95 -1.86 -8.11
C GLU A 12 -7.73 -2.47 -8.82
N THR A 13 -7.00 -1.68 -9.61
CA THR A 13 -5.76 -2.15 -10.27
C THR A 13 -4.70 -2.56 -9.26
N VAL A 14 -4.61 -1.89 -8.12
CA VAL A 14 -3.73 -2.34 -7.02
C VAL A 14 -4.21 -3.66 -6.44
N ILE A 15 -5.52 -3.85 -6.20
CA ILE A 15 -6.05 -5.15 -5.75
C ILE A 15 -5.70 -6.25 -6.75
N GLU A 16 -5.92 -6.04 -8.05
CA GLU A 16 -5.58 -7.02 -9.09
C GLU A 16 -4.11 -7.44 -9.04
N HIS A 17 -3.20 -6.46 -8.89
CA HIS A 17 -1.76 -6.70 -8.74
C HIS A 17 -1.46 -7.58 -7.52
N LEU A 18 -2.05 -7.27 -6.36
CA LEU A 18 -1.85 -8.03 -5.11
C LEU A 18 -2.34 -9.47 -5.24
N ILE A 19 -3.53 -9.67 -5.80
CA ILE A 19 -4.13 -11.00 -5.96
C ILE A 19 -3.34 -11.85 -6.95
N PHE A 20 -2.84 -11.24 -8.02
CA PHE A 20 -1.95 -11.92 -8.96
C PHE A 20 -0.71 -12.48 -8.23
N ARG A 21 -0.04 -11.64 -7.42
CA ARG A 21 1.17 -12.03 -6.69
C ARG A 21 0.89 -13.04 -5.58
N ILE A 22 -0.21 -12.91 -4.83
CA ILE A 22 -0.67 -13.92 -3.86
C ILE A 22 -0.85 -15.28 -4.54
N ARG A 23 -1.56 -15.33 -5.68
CA ARG A 23 -1.82 -16.58 -6.39
C ARG A 23 -0.55 -17.20 -6.94
N ALA A 24 0.39 -16.39 -7.43
CA ALA A 24 1.69 -16.86 -7.87
C ALA A 24 2.47 -17.51 -6.71
N ALA A 25 2.52 -16.83 -5.56
CA ALA A 25 3.14 -17.33 -4.34
C ALA A 25 2.49 -18.63 -3.82
N SER A 26 1.16 -18.69 -3.78
CA SER A 26 0.42 -19.89 -3.38
C SER A 26 0.73 -21.08 -4.28
N ARG A 27 0.79 -20.88 -5.61
CA ARG A 27 1.17 -21.93 -6.57
C ARG A 27 2.60 -22.41 -6.37
N ALA A 28 3.55 -21.48 -6.22
CA ALA A 28 4.97 -21.81 -6.05
C ALA A 28 5.22 -22.65 -4.77
N ARG A 29 4.42 -22.42 -3.72
CA ARG A 29 4.56 -23.10 -2.42
C ARG A 29 3.58 -24.26 -2.20
N ASN A 30 2.71 -24.53 -3.18
CA ASN A 30 1.60 -25.49 -3.04
C ASN A 30 0.75 -25.22 -1.77
N ALA A 31 0.49 -23.95 -1.48
CA ALA A 31 -0.29 -23.50 -0.33
C ALA A 31 -1.74 -23.22 -0.76
N ALA A 32 -2.70 -23.71 0.03
CA ALA A 32 -4.12 -23.43 -0.21
C ALA A 32 -4.50 -21.99 0.11
N ARG A 33 -3.84 -21.40 1.11
CA ARG A 33 -4.06 -20.04 1.60
C ARG A 33 -2.70 -19.40 1.94
N SER A 34 -2.57 -18.12 1.66
CA SER A 34 -1.33 -17.36 1.86
C SER A 34 -1.58 -16.06 2.62
N PHE A 35 -0.55 -15.50 3.23
CA PHE A 35 -0.55 -14.10 3.67
C PHE A 35 0.36 -13.27 2.76
N GLY A 36 0.11 -11.97 2.69
CA GLY A 36 0.98 -11.01 2.01
C GLY A 36 1.65 -10.05 2.99
N TRP A 37 2.80 -9.51 2.64
CA TRP A 37 3.48 -8.43 3.34
C TRP A 37 3.67 -7.29 2.36
N LEU A 38 2.94 -6.19 2.59
CA LEU A 38 3.07 -4.96 1.84
C LEU A 38 4.04 -4.03 2.54
N PHE A 39 5.07 -3.61 1.80
CA PHE A 39 6.02 -2.61 2.25
C PHE A 39 5.90 -1.39 1.34
N VAL A 40 5.24 -0.34 1.83
CA VAL A 40 4.82 0.81 1.04
C VAL A 40 5.84 1.95 1.16
N HIS A 41 6.23 2.53 0.03
CA HIS A 41 7.18 3.63 -0.08
C HIS A 41 6.53 5.01 0.11
N GLY A 42 7.37 6.05 0.17
CA GLY A 42 6.93 7.44 0.29
C GLY A 42 6.24 7.98 -0.97
N PHE A 43 5.66 9.17 -0.87
CA PHE A 43 4.95 9.82 -1.98
C PHE A 43 5.83 10.14 -3.19
N GLU A 44 7.12 10.40 -2.96
CA GLU A 44 8.14 10.60 -4.02
C GLU A 44 8.36 9.36 -4.88
N GLU A 45 7.97 8.18 -4.40
CA GLU A 45 7.96 6.91 -5.13
C GLU A 45 6.53 6.51 -5.55
N GLY A 46 5.59 7.47 -5.58
CA GLY A 46 4.19 7.24 -5.93
C GLY A 46 3.39 6.44 -4.90
N ALA A 47 3.91 6.35 -3.67
CA ALA A 47 3.47 5.39 -2.68
C ALA A 47 3.43 3.96 -3.24
N ALA A 48 4.35 3.61 -4.15
CA ALA A 48 4.50 2.25 -4.64
C ALA A 48 4.84 1.28 -3.50
N PHE A 49 4.79 -0.02 -3.76
CA PHE A 49 5.14 -1.01 -2.75
C PHE A 49 6.02 -2.14 -3.28
N GLU A 50 6.84 -2.66 -2.38
CA GLU A 50 7.36 -4.02 -2.47
C GLU A 50 6.37 -5.00 -1.82
N PHE A 51 6.39 -6.24 -2.29
CA PHE A 51 5.47 -7.26 -1.79
C PHE A 51 6.19 -8.58 -1.58
N GLY A 52 6.09 -9.09 -0.35
CA GLY A 52 6.39 -10.47 -0.01
C GLY A 52 5.10 -11.26 0.18
N ALA A 53 5.17 -12.57 0.01
CA ALA A 53 4.05 -13.45 0.38
C ALA A 53 4.58 -14.74 1.00
N GLY A 54 3.78 -15.36 1.86
CA GLY A 54 4.11 -16.63 2.52
C GLY A 54 2.87 -17.52 2.67
N ALA A 55 3.08 -18.81 2.95
CA ALA A 55 1.98 -19.71 3.29
C ALA A 55 1.29 -19.25 4.59
N ALA A 56 -0.01 -19.49 4.72
CA ALA A 56 -0.76 -19.12 5.92
C ALA A 56 -0.09 -19.65 7.21
N VAL A 57 -0.04 -18.80 8.23
CA VAL A 57 0.62 -19.05 9.51
C VAL A 57 -0.40 -19.44 10.59
N SER A 58 0.04 -20.19 11.60
CA SER A 58 -0.84 -20.56 12.73
C SER A 58 -1.14 -19.38 13.66
N ASP A 59 -0.21 -18.43 13.76
CA ASP A 59 -0.33 -17.24 14.60
C ASP A 59 0.01 -15.98 13.76
N PRO A 60 -1.00 -15.17 13.42
CA PRO A 60 -0.80 -13.93 12.65
C PRO A 60 -0.09 -12.79 13.39
N GLN A 61 0.15 -12.91 14.70
CA GLN A 61 0.93 -11.91 15.45
C GLN A 61 2.43 -12.14 15.28
N LEU A 62 2.88 -13.38 15.08
CA LEU A 62 4.31 -13.70 14.91
C LEU A 62 4.99 -12.91 13.79
N PRO A 63 4.39 -12.70 12.60
CA PRO A 63 4.98 -11.84 11.57
C PRO A 63 5.21 -10.38 12.01
N LEU A 64 4.39 -9.86 12.93
CA LEU A 64 4.53 -8.48 13.43
C LEU A 64 5.69 -8.32 14.44
N GLU A 65 5.96 -9.37 15.21
CA GLU A 65 6.95 -9.40 16.31
C GLU A 65 8.41 -9.55 15.83
N TYR A 66 8.65 -9.76 14.53
CA TYR A 66 10.01 -9.89 13.99
C TYR A 66 10.77 -8.53 14.03
N GLU A 67 11.61 -8.34 15.06
CA GLU A 67 12.40 -7.11 15.31
C GLU A 67 13.55 -6.86 14.30
N THR A 68 14.18 -7.91 13.80
CA THR A 68 15.15 -7.84 12.70
C THR A 68 14.61 -8.68 11.57
N GLY A 69 14.21 -8.05 10.46
CA GLY A 69 13.62 -8.68 9.27
C GLY A 69 14.22 -10.05 8.99
N GLY A 70 13.54 -11.09 9.51
CA GLY A 70 13.81 -12.46 9.15
C GLY A 70 13.40 -12.51 7.70
N GLU A 71 14.39 -12.41 6.83
CA GLU A 71 14.19 -12.03 5.47
C GLU A 71 13.10 -12.90 4.81
N ILE A 72 11.86 -12.41 4.67
CA ILE A 72 10.94 -12.90 3.63
C ILE A 72 11.34 -12.18 2.34
N TRP A 73 12.64 -12.16 2.03
CA TRP A 73 13.24 -11.48 0.86
C TRP A 73 13.22 -12.42 -0.34
N ASP A 74 12.11 -13.11 -0.53
CA ASP A 74 11.76 -13.53 -1.88
C ASP A 74 10.84 -12.44 -2.46
N TYR A 75 11.31 -11.19 -2.40
CA TYR A 75 10.91 -10.12 -3.32
C TYR A 75 11.28 -10.48 -4.75
N ALA A 76 12.25 -11.39 -4.92
CA ALA A 76 12.38 -12.26 -6.07
C ALA A 76 11.11 -13.12 -6.16
N ASP A 77 10.05 -12.41 -6.53
CA ASP A 77 8.90 -12.86 -7.23
C ASP A 77 9.30 -14.14 -7.96
N ALA A 78 8.56 -15.23 -7.75
CA ALA A 78 8.64 -16.37 -8.67
C ALA A 78 8.44 -15.95 -10.16
N TYR A 79 8.08 -14.67 -10.37
CA TYR A 79 7.97 -13.87 -11.57
C TYR A 79 9.25 -13.10 -12.01
N GLU A 80 10.15 -12.60 -11.13
CA GLU A 80 11.38 -11.88 -11.57
C GLU A 80 12.30 -12.77 -12.42
N ASN A 81 12.25 -14.07 -12.19
CA ASN A 81 13.06 -15.07 -12.92
C ASN A 81 12.31 -15.77 -14.06
N LYS A 82 11.06 -15.40 -14.37
CA LYS A 82 10.30 -15.97 -15.48
C LYS A 82 9.67 -14.88 -16.33
N ALA A 83 9.93 -14.96 -17.64
CA ALA A 83 9.32 -14.14 -18.68
C ALA A 83 7.81 -14.42 -18.86
N ASP A 84 7.06 -14.51 -17.76
CA ASP A 84 5.60 -14.54 -17.77
C ASP A 84 5.11 -13.09 -17.97
N ASP A 85 4.02 -12.94 -18.73
CA ASP A 85 3.43 -11.68 -19.20
C ASP A 85 3.28 -10.60 -18.12
N GLU A 86 3.27 -9.31 -18.51
CA GLU A 86 3.11 -8.13 -17.63
C GLU A 86 2.12 -8.38 -16.48
N VAL A 87 2.54 -8.11 -15.24
CA VAL A 87 1.67 -8.23 -14.06
C VAL A 87 0.40 -7.40 -14.29
N PRO A 88 -0.81 -8.00 -14.27
CA PRO A 88 -2.04 -7.23 -14.41
C PRO A 88 -2.21 -6.33 -13.17
N GLY A 89 -2.57 -5.07 -13.41
CA GLY A 89 -2.77 -4.08 -12.36
C GLY A 89 -1.55 -3.18 -12.11
N ALA A 90 -1.66 -2.30 -11.11
CA ALA A 90 -0.65 -1.30 -10.79
C ALA A 90 -0.02 -1.56 -9.42
N ARG A 91 1.28 -1.25 -9.28
CA ARG A 91 1.98 -1.29 -7.99
C ARG A 91 1.93 0.03 -7.24
N GLU A 92 1.44 1.08 -7.87
CA GLU A 92 1.45 2.46 -7.39
C GLU A 92 0.05 3.04 -7.46
N LEU A 93 -0.19 4.05 -6.62
CA LEU A 93 -1.43 4.81 -6.66
C LEU A 93 -1.26 5.96 -7.67
N GLU A 94 -1.76 5.77 -8.88
CA GLU A 94 -1.85 6.82 -9.92
C GLU A 94 -2.28 8.18 -9.32
N GLY A 95 -1.48 9.21 -9.56
CA GLY A 95 -1.70 10.56 -9.07
C GLY A 95 -0.90 10.93 -7.81
N VAL A 96 -0.38 9.96 -7.03
CA VAL A 96 0.39 10.26 -5.82
C VAL A 96 1.74 10.87 -6.17
N TYR A 97 2.47 10.28 -7.13
CA TYR A 97 3.76 10.82 -7.57
C TYR A 97 3.60 12.23 -8.16
N GLU A 98 2.61 12.43 -9.03
CA GLU A 98 2.34 13.73 -9.64
C GLU A 98 1.92 14.78 -8.60
N TRP A 99 1.21 14.36 -7.55
CA TRP A 99 0.89 15.24 -6.44
C TRP A 99 2.14 15.60 -5.62
N SER A 100 3.03 14.65 -5.37
CA SER A 100 4.31 14.87 -4.68
C SER A 100 5.20 15.85 -5.44
N GLU A 101 5.31 15.70 -6.76
CA GLU A 101 6.03 16.62 -7.64
C GLU A 101 5.42 18.03 -7.61
N ALA A 102 4.09 18.14 -7.61
CA ALA A 102 3.42 19.43 -7.48
C ALA A 102 3.66 20.09 -6.12
N ASP A 103 3.70 19.30 -5.03
CA ASP A 103 4.05 19.80 -3.71
C ASP A 103 5.47 20.35 -3.68
N TRP A 104 6.43 19.62 -4.22
CA TRP A 104 7.82 20.05 -4.34
C TRP A 104 7.93 21.39 -5.10
N ARG A 105 7.20 21.57 -6.21
CA ARG A 105 7.18 22.84 -6.95
C ARG A 105 6.57 24.00 -6.17
N LEU A 106 5.60 23.75 -5.28
CA LEU A 106 5.09 24.77 -4.37
C LEU A 106 6.16 25.16 -3.34
N GLN A 107 6.89 24.19 -2.79
CA GLN A 107 7.98 24.42 -1.83
C GLN A 107 9.12 25.26 -2.44
N GLU A 108 9.50 24.98 -3.68
CA GLU A 108 10.50 25.75 -4.43
C GLU A 108 9.99 27.12 -4.93
N GLY A 109 8.70 27.39 -4.78
CA GLY A 109 8.07 28.62 -5.25
C GLY A 109 7.92 28.73 -6.77
N GLU A 110 8.07 27.62 -7.48
CA GLU A 110 7.81 27.51 -8.92
C GLU A 110 6.31 27.58 -9.23
N GLU A 111 5.49 27.08 -8.31
CA GLU A 111 4.02 27.15 -8.35
C GLU A 111 3.48 27.95 -7.16
N ARG A 112 2.19 28.33 -7.24
CA ARG A 112 1.50 29.05 -6.16
C ARG A 112 0.08 28.53 -5.95
N GLY A 113 -0.35 28.54 -4.70
CA GLY A 113 -1.72 28.19 -4.31
C GLY A 113 -1.73 26.96 -3.43
N GLU A 114 -2.76 26.14 -3.60
CA GLU A 114 -2.98 24.93 -2.82
C GLU A 114 -3.27 23.76 -3.75
N ILE A 115 -2.74 22.60 -3.39
CA ILE A 115 -3.02 21.31 -3.99
C ILE A 115 -3.64 20.37 -2.95
N THR A 116 -4.44 19.41 -3.39
CA THR A 116 -5.11 18.45 -2.51
C THR A 116 -4.99 17.05 -3.09
N LEU A 117 -4.54 16.09 -2.28
CA LEU A 117 -4.65 14.67 -2.57
C LEU A 117 -5.83 14.12 -1.78
N GLN A 118 -6.75 13.44 -2.44
CA GLN A 118 -7.99 12.95 -1.83
C GLN A 118 -8.22 11.46 -2.09
N SER A 119 -8.61 10.73 -1.04
CA SER A 119 -9.13 9.37 -1.14
C SER A 119 -10.36 9.21 -0.24
N GLY A 120 -11.55 9.11 -0.85
CA GLY A 120 -12.81 9.10 -0.11
C GLY A 120 -12.99 10.37 0.72
N THR A 121 -13.07 10.22 2.05
CA THR A 121 -13.20 11.34 3.01
C THR A 121 -11.87 11.84 3.55
N TRP A 122 -10.75 11.22 3.18
CA TRP A 122 -9.41 11.61 3.62
C TRP A 122 -8.77 12.56 2.62
N GLN A 123 -8.12 13.61 3.10
CA GLN A 123 -7.39 14.54 2.27
C GLN A 123 -6.07 14.98 2.93
N ILE A 124 -5.05 15.16 2.10
CA ILE A 124 -3.88 16.00 2.41
C ILE A 124 -3.98 17.24 1.54
N ILE A 125 -3.92 18.42 2.16
CA ILE A 125 -3.89 19.71 1.48
C ILE A 125 -2.50 20.31 1.73
N SER A 126 -1.84 20.75 0.67
CA SER A 126 -0.55 21.43 0.78
C SER A 126 -0.57 22.80 0.09
N ASN A 127 0.12 23.76 0.69
CA ASN A 127 0.46 25.06 0.11
C ASN A 127 1.97 25.22 -0.15
N GLY A 128 2.76 24.14 -0.03
CA GLY A 128 4.21 24.15 -0.14
C GLY A 128 4.97 24.61 1.10
N THR A 129 4.30 24.83 2.23
CA THR A 129 4.96 25.15 3.51
C THR A 129 4.48 24.26 4.64
N GLU A 130 3.19 23.94 4.64
CA GLU A 130 2.58 23.03 5.61
C GLU A 130 1.60 22.09 4.91
N TRP A 131 1.42 20.92 5.52
CA TRP A 131 0.38 19.99 5.14
C TRP A 131 -0.74 20.01 6.16
N GLN A 132 -1.98 20.09 5.68
CA GLN A 132 -3.19 20.00 6.48
C GLN A 132 -3.91 18.69 6.17
N THR A 133 -4.38 17.98 7.20
CA THR A 133 -5.09 16.72 7.05
C THR A 133 -6.59 16.89 7.30
N VAL A 134 -7.42 16.24 6.48
CA VAL A 134 -8.88 16.21 6.63
C VAL A 134 -9.34 14.76 6.73
N GLY A 135 -10.20 14.46 7.71
CA GLY A 135 -10.76 13.12 7.91
C GLY A 135 -9.83 12.13 8.63
N PHE A 136 -8.62 12.54 9.00
CA PHE A 136 -7.68 11.80 9.84
C PHE A 136 -6.74 12.75 10.59
N THR A 137 -6.09 12.23 11.63
CA THR A 137 -5.10 12.96 12.43
C THR A 137 -3.73 12.34 12.21
N ALA A 138 -2.73 13.16 11.93
CA ALA A 138 -1.33 12.77 11.90
C ALA A 138 -0.52 13.77 12.73
N GLU A 139 0.19 13.29 13.76
CA GLU A 139 1.08 14.15 14.55
C GLU A 139 2.38 14.43 13.79
N ASN A 140 2.85 13.46 13.00
CA ASN A 140 3.97 13.54 12.06
C ASN A 140 3.68 12.62 10.85
N GLU A 141 4.47 12.72 9.78
CA GLU A 141 4.44 11.80 8.62
C GLU A 141 3.04 11.66 7.99
N ALA A 142 2.38 12.80 7.72
CA ALA A 142 0.99 12.79 7.26
C ALA A 142 0.78 12.04 5.93
N ASP A 143 1.80 12.00 5.06
CA ASP A 143 1.88 11.15 3.87
C ASP A 143 1.82 9.66 4.23
N ASN A 144 2.68 9.19 5.14
CA ASN A 144 2.69 7.79 5.57
C ASN A 144 1.37 7.40 6.25
N VAL A 145 0.78 8.28 7.06
CA VAL A 145 -0.53 8.03 7.69
C VAL A 145 -1.64 7.96 6.63
N PHE A 146 -1.61 8.83 5.62
CA PHE A 146 -2.57 8.79 4.51
C PHE A 146 -2.41 7.52 3.67
N SER A 147 -1.18 7.18 3.26
CA SER A 147 -0.87 5.92 2.58
C SER A 147 -1.36 4.72 3.38
N GLN A 148 -1.08 4.67 4.68
CA GLN A 148 -1.51 3.59 5.55
C GLN A 148 -3.04 3.46 5.58
N HIS A 149 -3.79 4.57 5.63
CA HIS A 149 -5.26 4.54 5.54
C HIS A 149 -5.76 3.98 4.20
N VAL A 150 -5.18 4.42 3.08
CA VAL A 150 -5.57 3.98 1.74
C VAL A 150 -5.23 2.50 1.55
N TYR A 151 -4.00 2.09 1.83
CA TYR A 151 -3.57 0.70 1.68
C TYR A 151 -4.28 -0.23 2.65
N ARG A 152 -4.56 0.19 3.89
CA ARG A 152 -5.40 -0.60 4.80
C ARG A 152 -6.76 -0.89 4.19
N ARG A 153 -7.39 0.09 3.53
CA ARG A 153 -8.67 -0.09 2.83
C ARG A 153 -8.56 -1.05 1.65
N ILE A 154 -7.51 -0.91 0.82
CA ILE A 154 -7.23 -1.79 -0.32
C ILE A 154 -7.06 -3.24 0.15
N LEU A 155 -6.22 -3.45 1.17
CA LEU A 155 -5.89 -4.78 1.68
C LEU A 155 -7.09 -5.43 2.36
N ALA A 156 -7.88 -4.68 3.13
CA ALA A 156 -9.12 -5.19 3.71
C ALA A 156 -10.12 -5.60 2.62
N GLU A 157 -10.25 -4.82 1.56
CA GLU A 157 -11.13 -5.16 0.44
C GLU A 157 -10.64 -6.38 -0.34
N ALA A 158 -9.34 -6.50 -0.59
CA ALA A 158 -8.73 -7.69 -1.20
C ALA A 158 -8.99 -8.94 -0.34
N ALA A 159 -8.70 -8.86 0.96
CA ALA A 159 -8.88 -9.97 1.90
C ALA A 159 -10.36 -10.40 1.99
N ARG A 160 -11.29 -9.43 1.97
CA ARG A 160 -12.74 -9.67 1.94
C ARG A 160 -13.23 -10.37 0.68
N ARG A 161 -12.64 -10.07 -0.49
CA ARG A 161 -13.04 -10.65 -1.79
C ARG A 161 -12.51 -12.06 -2.01
N TYR A 162 -11.35 -12.39 -1.42
CA TYR A 162 -10.68 -13.68 -1.62
C TYR A 162 -10.35 -14.37 -0.29
N PRO A 163 -11.33 -14.62 0.59
CA PRO A 163 -11.09 -15.12 1.94
C PRO A 163 -10.51 -16.55 1.96
N ASP A 164 -10.81 -17.34 0.94
CA ASP A 164 -10.31 -18.71 0.80
C ASP A 164 -8.84 -18.75 0.34
N GLU A 165 -8.37 -17.69 -0.32
CA GLU A 165 -7.01 -17.60 -0.87
C GLU A 165 -6.06 -16.84 0.07
N ILE A 166 -6.59 -15.89 0.84
CA ILE A 166 -5.83 -14.95 1.66
C ILE A 166 -6.16 -15.14 3.14
N GLN A 167 -5.14 -15.30 3.97
CA GLN A 167 -5.25 -15.27 5.42
C GLN A 167 -5.36 -13.84 5.95
N GLY A 168 -4.51 -12.97 5.43
CA GLY A 168 -4.44 -11.55 5.77
C GLY A 168 -3.19 -10.93 5.17
N PHE A 169 -2.95 -9.68 5.53
CA PHE A 169 -1.81 -8.89 5.10
C PHE A 169 -1.09 -8.25 6.28
N VAL A 170 0.24 -8.23 6.23
CA VAL A 170 1.04 -7.25 6.96
C VAL A 170 1.12 -5.99 6.11
N LEU A 171 0.88 -4.83 6.71
CA LEU A 171 1.10 -3.51 6.12
C LEU A 171 2.19 -2.79 6.91
N GLU A 172 3.25 -2.40 6.21
CA GLU A 172 4.40 -1.66 6.74
C GLU A 172 4.70 -0.46 5.83
N MET A 173 5.13 0.64 6.45
CA MET A 173 5.53 1.86 5.76
C MET A 173 7.05 2.00 5.81
N HIS A 174 7.70 2.21 4.66
CA HIS A 174 9.15 2.41 4.55
C HIS A 174 9.60 3.64 5.33
N ASP A 175 10.73 3.52 6.04
CA ASP A 175 11.36 4.57 6.84
C ASP A 175 10.40 5.34 7.78
N SER A 176 9.33 4.68 8.23
CA SER A 176 8.31 5.29 9.07
C SER A 176 8.34 4.79 10.51
N ALA A 177 7.97 5.65 11.46
CA ALA A 177 7.75 5.25 12.85
C ALA A 177 6.37 4.60 13.08
N LEU A 178 5.53 4.53 12.06
CA LEU A 178 4.21 3.92 12.16
C LEU A 178 4.30 2.42 12.45
N PRO A 179 3.39 1.87 13.29
CA PRO A 179 3.40 0.46 13.60
C PRO A 179 3.01 -0.38 12.38
N ARG A 180 3.62 -1.56 12.26
CA ARG A 180 3.15 -2.60 11.35
C ARG A 180 1.74 -3.02 11.74
N LEU A 181 0.89 -3.24 10.74
CA LEU A 181 -0.50 -3.65 10.95
C LEU A 181 -0.75 -5.02 10.34
N TRP A 182 -1.45 -5.88 11.09
CA TRP A 182 -2.09 -7.06 10.51
C TRP A 182 -3.53 -6.73 10.07
N ILE A 183 -3.90 -7.20 8.87
CA ILE A 183 -5.21 -7.00 8.25
C ILE A 183 -5.78 -8.38 7.92
N ASP A 184 -6.76 -8.82 8.70
CA ASP A 184 -7.38 -10.14 8.54
C ASP A 184 -8.28 -10.25 7.30
N ALA A 185 -8.35 -11.48 6.75
CA ALA A 185 -9.36 -11.86 5.76
C ALA A 185 -10.69 -12.34 6.37
N ALA A 186 -10.81 -12.40 7.71
CA ALA A 186 -12.06 -12.73 8.40
C ALA A 186 -12.31 -11.76 9.58
N ALA A 187 -13.53 -11.32 9.85
CA ALA A 187 -14.83 -11.82 9.38
C ALA A 187 -15.72 -10.68 8.83
N PRO A 188 -16.70 -11.01 7.96
CA PRO A 188 -17.82 -10.11 7.68
C PRO A 188 -18.56 -9.81 8.99
N ASP A 189 -18.96 -8.55 9.16
CA ASP A 189 -20.02 -8.18 10.12
C ASP A 189 -21.32 -8.94 9.83
#